data_AF-A1ZW01-F1
#
_entry.id   AF-A1ZW01-F1
#
_cell.length_a   1.000
_cell.length_b   1.000
_cell.length_c   1.000
_cell.angle_alpha   90.00
_cell.angle_beta   90.00
_cell.angle_gamma   90.00
#
_symmetry.space_group_name_H-M   'P 1'
#
loop_
_entity.id
_entity.type
_entity.pdbx_description
1 polymer ?
#
loop_
_entity_poly.entity_id
_entity_poly.type
_entity_poly.pdbx_seq_one_letter_code
_entity_poly.pdbx_strand_id
1 'polypeptide(L)'
;MKINGNFSINDKNFADWFNQDFRLTYPQFFPHFISGEGFGVLMENLPNLTGKSEITLNEFCGHMAIIYNETGGTCKPIREMGGPQYMFNTVMPGGGVKYSYNTPPNHKAGDQLMEWGIINTEEQRSLWNGTIYPKHAPEDIKKAALKCDFYRFRGYGFNQLTWRNAYEQCLQPLLPRPMDEYSVEEFEAHINNVKIAAQAFSIISTKMPMPKINTDLVSGNFRPMVCGSGIGLYVTQYCSVMHT
;
A
#
# COMPACT_ATOMS: atom_id res chain seq x y z
N MET A 1 25.22 -10.41 6.66
CA MET A 1 24.51 -11.35 5.76
C MET A 1 24.09 -10.62 4.49
N LYS A 2 24.23 -11.27 3.33
CA LYS A 2 23.70 -10.81 2.04
C LYS A 2 22.50 -11.68 1.68
N ILE A 3 21.43 -11.08 1.18
CA ILE A 3 20.17 -11.74 0.84
C ILE A 3 19.88 -11.47 -0.63
N ASN A 4 19.69 -12.53 -1.42
CA ASN A 4 19.43 -12.46 -2.87
C ASN A 4 18.20 -13.28 -3.30
N GLY A 5 17.37 -13.68 -2.34
CA GLY A 5 16.19 -14.51 -2.55
C GLY A 5 15.73 -15.16 -1.25
N ASN A 6 15.02 -16.28 -1.36
CA ASN A 6 14.62 -17.08 -0.19
C ASN A 6 15.83 -17.52 0.63
N PHE A 7 15.71 -17.48 1.95
CA PHE A 7 16.78 -17.88 2.87
C PHE A 7 16.22 -18.57 4.12
N SER A 8 17.13 -19.15 4.90
CA SER A 8 16.81 -19.91 6.12
C SER A 8 17.60 -19.39 7.31
N ILE A 9 17.05 -19.58 8.50
CA ILE A 9 17.67 -19.30 9.80
C ILE A 9 17.52 -20.57 10.64
N ASN A 10 18.63 -21.10 11.17
CA ASN A 10 18.66 -22.33 11.97
C ASN A 10 17.88 -23.49 11.32
N ASP A 11 18.18 -23.78 10.04
CA ASP A 11 17.58 -24.85 9.23
C ASP A 11 16.06 -24.74 8.99
N LYS A 12 15.45 -23.60 9.32
CA LYS A 12 14.07 -23.28 8.99
C LYS A 12 14.02 -22.20 7.92
N ASN A 13 13.11 -22.31 6.96
CA ASN A 13 12.85 -21.17 6.06
C ASN A 13 12.42 -19.95 6.88
N PHE A 14 12.70 -18.75 6.36
CA PHE A 14 12.49 -17.52 7.11
C PHE A 14 11.08 -17.36 7.68
N ALA A 15 10.03 -17.68 6.91
CA ALA A 15 8.65 -17.55 7.36
C ALA A 15 8.35 -18.51 8.53
N ASP A 16 8.82 -19.75 8.47
CA ASP A 16 8.65 -20.73 9.55
C ASP A 16 9.44 -20.33 10.80
N TRP A 17 10.70 -19.92 10.65
CA TRP A 17 11.49 -19.38 11.76
C TRP A 17 10.79 -18.18 12.40
N PHE A 18 10.31 -17.23 11.60
CA PHE A 18 9.63 -16.05 12.08
C PHE A 18 8.40 -16.43 12.89
N ASN A 19 7.57 -17.32 12.34
CA ASN A 19 6.30 -17.72 12.92
C ASN A 19 6.44 -18.57 14.19
N GLN A 20 7.40 -19.48 14.20
CA GLN A 20 7.54 -20.51 15.24
C GLN A 20 8.51 -20.10 16.36
N ASP A 21 9.47 -19.21 16.08
CA ASP A 21 10.52 -18.88 17.04
C ASP A 21 10.48 -17.38 17.38
N PHE A 22 10.67 -16.51 16.39
CA PHE A 22 10.86 -15.08 16.63
C PHE A 22 9.61 -14.37 17.12
N ARG A 23 8.49 -14.52 16.41
CA ARG A 23 7.19 -13.89 16.73
C ARG A 23 6.72 -14.25 18.13
N LEU A 24 6.96 -15.48 18.59
CA LEU A 24 6.55 -15.94 19.92
C LEU A 24 7.26 -15.21 21.05
N THR A 25 8.43 -14.61 20.77
CA THR A 25 9.17 -13.79 21.74
C THR A 25 8.56 -12.38 21.86
N TYR A 26 7.82 -11.91 20.84
CA TYR A 26 7.29 -10.56 20.72
C TYR A 26 5.85 -10.50 20.15
N PRO A 27 4.89 -11.28 20.69
CA PRO A 27 3.57 -11.46 20.08
C PRO A 27 2.74 -10.18 20.00
N GLN A 28 2.98 -9.22 20.91
CA GLN A 28 2.31 -7.92 20.93
C GLN A 28 2.75 -7.00 19.77
N PHE A 29 3.95 -7.21 19.22
CA PHE A 29 4.47 -6.42 18.11
C PHE A 29 4.19 -7.08 16.77
N PHE A 30 4.09 -8.42 16.76
CA PHE A 30 3.86 -9.21 15.56
C PHE A 30 2.57 -10.02 15.68
N PRO A 31 1.39 -9.38 15.55
CA PRO A 31 0.12 -10.06 15.76
C PRO A 31 -0.21 -11.12 14.68
N HIS A 32 0.38 -10.99 13.48
CA HIS A 32 0.10 -11.84 12.31
C HIS A 32 1.23 -12.84 12.03
N PHE A 33 0.86 -13.93 11.37
CA PHE A 33 1.82 -14.88 10.80
C PHE A 33 2.30 -14.39 9.43
N ILE A 34 3.56 -14.67 9.09
CA ILE A 34 4.05 -14.52 7.72
C ILE A 34 3.58 -15.71 6.88
N SER A 35 2.94 -15.44 5.74
CA SER A 35 2.64 -16.48 4.75
C SER A 35 3.93 -16.98 4.11
N GLY A 36 4.26 -18.27 4.25
CA GLY A 36 5.43 -18.86 3.60
C GLY A 36 5.36 -18.78 2.07
N GLU A 37 4.20 -19.05 1.49
CA GLU A 37 3.96 -18.91 0.05
C GLU A 37 4.11 -17.45 -0.40
N GLY A 38 3.43 -16.51 0.28
CA GLY A 38 3.52 -15.08 -0.06
C GLY A 38 4.94 -14.53 0.06
N PHE A 39 5.66 -14.93 1.12
CA PHE A 39 7.07 -14.58 1.29
C PHE A 39 7.93 -15.14 0.16
N GLY A 40 7.72 -16.40 -0.24
CA GLY A 40 8.41 -17.02 -1.37
C GLY A 40 8.30 -16.20 -2.65
N VAL A 41 7.07 -15.85 -3.04
CA VAL A 41 6.77 -15.06 -4.24
C VAL A 41 7.35 -13.64 -4.15
N LEU A 42 7.31 -13.01 -2.96
CA LEU A 42 7.90 -11.70 -2.73
C LEU A 42 9.42 -11.74 -2.94
N MET A 43 10.11 -12.75 -2.39
CA MET A 43 11.56 -12.87 -2.49
C MET A 43 12.06 -13.25 -3.89
N GLU A 44 11.26 -13.97 -4.68
CA GLU A 44 11.51 -14.15 -6.12
C GLU A 44 11.48 -12.82 -6.89
N ASN A 45 10.76 -11.83 -6.36
CA ASN A 45 10.65 -10.48 -6.91
C ASN A 45 11.57 -9.46 -6.23
N LEU A 46 12.57 -9.90 -5.46
CA LEU A 46 13.49 -9.02 -4.73
C LEU A 46 14.15 -7.94 -5.61
N PRO A 47 14.61 -8.23 -6.85
CA PRO A 47 15.15 -7.19 -7.72
C PRO A 47 14.12 -6.15 -8.15
N ASN A 48 12.87 -6.57 -8.36
CA ASN A 48 11.78 -5.66 -8.67
C ASN A 48 11.41 -4.80 -7.45
N LEU A 49 11.48 -5.37 -6.24
CA LEU A 49 11.14 -4.70 -4.98
C LEU A 49 12.19 -3.65 -4.56
N THR A 50 13.46 -3.93 -4.83
CA THR A 50 14.59 -3.16 -4.26
C THR A 50 15.46 -2.45 -5.29
N GLY A 51 15.32 -2.80 -6.58
CA GLY A 51 16.24 -2.37 -7.63
C GLY A 51 17.62 -3.03 -7.55
N LYS A 52 17.82 -4.04 -6.69
CA LYS A 52 19.10 -4.69 -6.42
C LYS A 52 19.00 -6.21 -6.55
N SER A 53 20.05 -6.85 -7.05
CA SER A 53 20.14 -8.32 -7.09
C SER A 53 20.38 -8.94 -5.72
N GLU A 54 20.93 -8.15 -4.78
CA GLU A 54 21.14 -8.54 -3.39
C GLU A 54 20.97 -7.33 -2.47
N ILE A 55 20.52 -7.59 -1.24
CA ILE A 55 20.40 -6.59 -0.19
C ILE A 55 21.07 -7.04 1.10
N THR A 56 21.36 -6.08 1.97
CA THR A 56 21.83 -6.33 3.33
C THR A 56 20.68 -6.77 4.23
N LEU A 57 21.01 -7.36 5.37
CA LEU A 57 20.04 -7.71 6.41
C LEU A 57 19.20 -6.48 6.85
N ASN A 58 19.84 -5.31 6.98
CA ASN A 58 19.17 -4.09 7.42
C ASN A 58 18.14 -3.59 6.38
N GLU A 59 18.48 -3.64 5.10
CA GLU A 59 17.55 -3.32 4.02
C GLU A 59 16.38 -4.29 3.99
N PHE A 60 16.64 -5.59 4.20
CA PHE A 60 15.60 -6.60 4.27
C PHE A 60 14.63 -6.32 5.42
N CYS A 61 15.15 -6.09 6.63
CA CYS A 61 14.35 -5.71 7.79
C CYS A 61 13.53 -4.43 7.54
N GLY A 62 14.11 -3.44 6.86
CA GLY A 62 13.44 -2.21 6.45
C GLY A 62 12.23 -2.44 5.56
N HIS A 63 12.43 -3.20 4.47
CA HIS A 63 11.35 -3.53 3.55
C HIS A 63 10.30 -4.43 4.19
N MET A 64 10.71 -5.47 4.91
CA MET A 64 9.80 -6.41 5.54
C MET A 64 8.95 -5.79 6.64
N ALA A 65 9.49 -4.84 7.40
CA ALA A 65 8.70 -4.11 8.40
C ALA A 65 7.50 -3.39 7.77
N ILE A 66 7.72 -2.68 6.67
CA ILE A 66 6.67 -1.98 5.92
C ILE A 66 5.67 -3.00 5.37
N ILE A 67 6.16 -4.02 4.65
CA ILE A 67 5.31 -5.02 4.01
C ILE A 67 4.47 -5.78 5.02
N TYR A 68 5.07 -6.19 6.14
CA TYR A 68 4.40 -6.92 7.19
C TYR A 68 3.27 -6.09 7.79
N ASN A 69 3.52 -4.80 8.08
CA ASN A 69 2.53 -3.89 8.62
C ASN A 69 1.36 -3.68 7.64
N GLU A 70 1.69 -3.38 6.38
CA GLU A 70 0.69 -3.00 5.39
C GLU A 70 -0.10 -4.19 4.82
N THR A 71 0.45 -5.40 4.87
CA THR A 71 -0.20 -6.60 4.30
C THR A 71 -0.66 -7.61 5.36
N GLY A 72 -0.46 -7.31 6.64
CA GLY A 72 -0.78 -8.21 7.74
C GLY A 72 -0.03 -9.54 7.66
N GLY A 73 1.23 -9.52 7.22
CA GLY A 73 2.07 -10.71 7.06
C GLY A 73 1.74 -11.60 5.85
N THR A 74 0.70 -11.30 5.07
CA THR A 74 0.38 -12.08 3.87
C THR A 74 1.47 -12.01 2.80
N CYS A 75 2.27 -10.93 2.79
CA CYS A 75 3.31 -10.67 1.79
C CYS A 75 2.76 -10.69 0.35
N LYS A 76 1.47 -10.36 0.18
CA LYS A 76 0.79 -10.24 -1.10
C LYS A 76 0.36 -8.78 -1.30
N PRO A 77 0.38 -8.23 -2.53
CA PRO A 77 -0.20 -6.93 -2.81
C PRO A 77 -1.68 -6.94 -2.42
N ILE A 78 -2.11 -5.98 -1.59
CA ILE A 78 -3.52 -5.88 -1.16
C ILE A 78 -4.08 -4.50 -1.43
N ARG A 79 -5.40 -4.44 -1.63
CA ARG A 79 -6.17 -3.19 -1.67
C ARG A 79 -6.61 -2.80 -0.26
N GLU A 80 -6.67 -1.51 0.00
CA GLU A 80 -7.27 -0.96 1.21
C GLU A 80 -8.71 -1.48 1.34
N MET A 81 -9.00 -2.08 2.49
CA MET A 81 -10.31 -2.66 2.75
C MET A 81 -11.34 -1.55 2.99
N GLY A 82 -12.44 -1.60 2.24
CA GLY A 82 -13.54 -0.67 2.40
C GLY A 82 -14.34 -0.50 1.12
N GLY A 83 -15.65 -0.33 1.27
CA GLY A 83 -16.53 -0.02 0.14
C GLY A 83 -16.37 1.43 -0.35
N PRO A 84 -17.03 1.82 -1.46
CA PRO A 84 -17.00 3.18 -1.98
C PRO A 84 -17.43 4.23 -0.95
N GLN A 85 -18.48 3.93 -0.17
CA GLN A 85 -18.91 4.78 0.92
C GLN A 85 -17.83 5.00 1.97
N TYR A 86 -17.07 3.94 2.30
CA TYR A 86 -15.93 4.08 3.19
C TYR A 86 -14.96 5.08 2.59
N MET A 87 -14.44 4.86 1.38
CA MET A 87 -13.43 5.75 0.78
C MET A 87 -13.88 7.21 0.59
N PHE A 88 -15.18 7.42 0.40
CA PHE A 88 -15.75 8.73 0.14
C PHE A 88 -16.07 9.54 1.41
N ASN A 89 -16.58 8.90 2.47
CA ASN A 89 -17.12 9.64 3.61
C ASN A 89 -16.04 10.25 4.50
N THR A 90 -16.28 11.47 5.01
CA THR A 90 -15.49 12.04 6.12
C THR A 90 -16.02 11.65 7.50
N VAL A 91 -17.29 11.24 7.61
CA VAL A 91 -17.90 10.79 8.87
C VAL A 91 -18.23 9.31 8.78
N MET A 92 -17.68 8.54 9.71
CA MET A 92 -17.86 7.11 9.83
C MET A 92 -19.17 6.78 10.55
N PRO A 93 -19.79 5.59 10.31
CA PRO A 93 -21.01 5.18 11.00
C PRO A 93 -20.91 5.19 12.54
N GLY A 94 -19.70 5.03 13.09
CA GLY A 94 -19.42 5.10 14.54
C GLY A 94 -19.10 6.50 15.08
N GLY A 95 -19.31 7.57 14.30
CA GLY A 95 -19.09 8.96 14.73
C GLY A 95 -17.65 9.47 14.61
N GLY A 96 -16.70 8.62 14.21
CA GLY A 96 -15.33 9.03 13.92
C GLY A 96 -15.22 9.89 12.66
N VAL A 97 -14.29 10.84 12.66
CA VAL A 97 -13.94 11.65 11.49
C VAL A 97 -12.72 11.07 10.80
N LYS A 98 -12.75 11.00 9.48
CA LYS A 98 -11.60 10.63 8.65
C LYS A 98 -11.44 11.55 7.45
N TYR A 99 -10.27 11.47 6.83
CA TYR A 99 -10.05 12.11 5.54
C TYR A 99 -10.79 11.34 4.43
N SER A 100 -11.47 12.09 3.57
CA SER A 100 -12.10 11.56 2.36
C SER A 100 -11.06 11.45 1.25
N TYR A 101 -11.16 10.42 0.41
CA TYR A 101 -10.40 10.34 -0.83
C TYR A 101 -10.98 11.22 -1.95
N ASN A 102 -12.15 11.85 -1.74
CA ASN A 102 -12.81 12.74 -2.70
C ASN A 102 -12.34 14.20 -2.54
N THR A 103 -11.04 14.41 -2.43
CA THR A 103 -10.41 15.71 -2.15
C THR A 103 -9.02 15.75 -2.81
N PRO A 104 -8.43 16.94 -3.06
CA PRO A 104 -7.08 17.03 -3.57
C PRO A 104 -6.08 16.20 -2.75
N PRO A 105 -5.15 15.50 -3.39
CA PRO A 105 -4.75 15.61 -4.81
C PRO A 105 -5.60 14.79 -5.80
N ASN A 106 -6.64 14.07 -5.33
CA ASN A 106 -7.58 13.41 -6.22
C ASN A 106 -8.53 14.44 -6.86
N HIS A 107 -8.96 14.15 -8.09
CA HIS A 107 -10.10 14.87 -8.68
C HIS A 107 -11.39 14.49 -7.95
N LYS A 108 -12.34 15.43 -7.92
CA LYS A 108 -13.63 15.16 -7.28
C LYS A 108 -14.52 14.34 -8.20
N ALA A 109 -15.26 13.40 -7.61
CA ALA A 109 -16.10 12.47 -8.34
C ALA A 109 -17.18 13.15 -9.18
N GLY A 110 -17.80 14.23 -8.68
CA GLY A 110 -18.84 14.95 -9.42
C GLY A 110 -18.28 15.63 -10.67
N ASP A 111 -17.08 16.20 -10.60
CA ASP A 111 -16.41 16.78 -11.76
C ASP A 111 -16.12 15.71 -12.82
N GLN A 112 -15.57 14.57 -12.40
CA GLN A 112 -15.25 13.45 -13.29
C GLN A 112 -16.51 12.84 -13.94
N LEU A 113 -17.56 12.59 -13.16
CA LEU A 113 -18.81 12.02 -13.66
C LEU A 113 -19.51 12.95 -14.65
N MET A 114 -19.43 14.27 -14.43
CA MET A 114 -20.00 15.26 -15.34
C MET A 114 -19.19 15.35 -16.65
N GLU A 115 -17.86 15.34 -16.57
CA GLU A 115 -16.98 15.30 -17.74
C GLU A 115 -17.24 14.07 -18.63
N TRP A 116 -17.56 12.92 -18.02
CA TRP A 116 -17.91 11.70 -18.73
C TRP A 116 -19.36 11.65 -19.23
N GLY A 117 -20.17 12.68 -18.95
CA GLY A 117 -21.58 12.74 -19.34
C GLY A 117 -22.48 11.74 -18.59
N ILE A 118 -22.01 11.18 -17.47
CA ILE A 118 -22.78 10.25 -16.61
C ILE A 118 -23.82 11.00 -15.78
N ILE A 119 -23.49 12.22 -15.38
CA ILE A 119 -24.40 13.18 -14.76
C ILE A 119 -24.41 14.47 -15.56
N ASN A 120 -25.51 15.23 -15.48
CA ASN A 120 -25.70 16.40 -16.34
C ASN A 120 -26.28 17.63 -15.61
N THR A 121 -26.47 17.56 -14.29
CA THR A 121 -26.95 18.71 -13.49
C THR A 121 -25.93 19.14 -12.44
N GLU A 122 -25.92 20.42 -12.12
CA GLU A 122 -25.02 20.99 -11.10
C GLU A 122 -25.38 20.47 -9.70
N GLU A 123 -26.64 20.12 -9.45
CA GLU A 123 -27.07 19.48 -8.20
C GLU A 123 -26.44 18.09 -8.04
N GLN A 124 -26.42 17.28 -9.12
CA GLN A 124 -25.77 15.97 -9.09
C GLN A 124 -24.26 16.11 -8.90
N ARG A 125 -23.64 17.08 -9.59
CA ARG A 125 -22.21 17.37 -9.44
C ARG A 125 -21.87 17.78 -8.01
N SER A 126 -22.63 18.72 -7.45
CA SER A 126 -22.45 19.19 -6.07
C SER A 126 -22.63 18.05 -5.05
N LEU A 127 -23.59 17.16 -5.27
CA LEU A 127 -23.81 15.99 -4.44
C LEU A 127 -22.59 15.04 -4.45
N TRP A 128 -22.02 14.76 -5.62
CA TRP A 128 -20.82 13.92 -5.77
C TRP A 128 -19.49 14.63 -5.47
N ASN A 129 -19.48 15.95 -5.36
CA ASN A 129 -18.35 16.75 -4.89
C ASN A 129 -18.36 17.00 -3.38
N GLY A 130 -19.39 16.49 -2.68
CA GLY A 130 -19.57 16.61 -1.23
C GLY A 130 -18.74 15.62 -0.42
N THR A 131 -19.04 15.56 0.88
CA THR A 131 -18.33 14.75 1.89
C THR A 131 -19.10 13.51 2.35
N ILE A 132 -20.30 13.30 1.80
CA ILE A 132 -21.19 12.18 2.12
C ILE A 132 -21.49 11.43 0.83
N TYR A 133 -21.21 10.13 0.82
CA TYR A 133 -21.43 9.26 -0.32
C TYR A 133 -22.92 9.23 -0.72
N PRO A 134 -23.26 9.49 -1.99
CA PRO A 134 -24.64 9.50 -2.48
C PRO A 134 -25.26 8.08 -2.56
N LYS A 135 -25.58 7.48 -1.41
CA LYS A 135 -26.04 6.07 -1.30
C LYS A 135 -27.29 5.74 -2.13
N HIS A 136 -28.15 6.73 -2.36
CA HIS A 136 -29.40 6.60 -3.11
C HIS A 136 -29.28 7.02 -4.59
N ALA A 137 -28.07 7.30 -5.09
CA ALA A 137 -27.86 7.52 -6.51
C ALA A 137 -28.19 6.26 -7.32
N PRO A 138 -28.65 6.41 -8.58
CA PRO A 138 -28.81 5.32 -9.54
C PRO A 138 -27.60 4.38 -9.60
N GLU A 139 -27.84 3.08 -9.82
CA GLU A 139 -26.79 2.05 -9.79
C GLU A 139 -25.73 2.21 -10.89
N ASP A 140 -26.13 2.67 -12.07
CA ASP A 140 -25.24 2.99 -13.18
C ASP A 140 -24.27 4.13 -12.80
N ILE A 141 -24.75 5.18 -12.14
CA ILE A 141 -23.89 6.26 -11.62
C ILE A 141 -22.95 5.73 -10.53
N LYS A 142 -23.44 4.90 -9.60
CA LYS A 142 -22.59 4.29 -8.55
C LYS A 142 -21.52 3.38 -9.13
N LYS A 143 -21.83 2.61 -10.18
CA LYS A 143 -20.84 1.79 -10.90
C LYS A 143 -19.80 2.66 -11.60
N ALA A 144 -20.22 3.72 -12.29
CA ALA A 144 -19.31 4.68 -12.91
C ALA A 144 -18.40 5.37 -11.88
N ALA A 145 -18.93 5.68 -10.69
CA ALA A 145 -18.17 6.30 -9.61
C ALA A 145 -17.01 5.44 -9.09
N LEU A 146 -17.01 4.12 -9.29
CA LEU A 146 -15.87 3.26 -8.97
C LEU A 146 -14.63 3.56 -9.81
N LYS A 147 -14.82 4.19 -10.99
CA LYS A 147 -13.73 4.70 -11.84
C LYS A 147 -13.12 5.99 -11.30
N CYS A 148 -13.86 6.76 -10.49
CA CYS A 148 -13.38 8.03 -9.96
C CYS A 148 -12.24 7.85 -8.97
N ASP A 149 -11.46 8.92 -8.81
CA ASP A 149 -10.19 8.90 -8.09
C ASP A 149 -10.33 8.45 -6.64
N PHE A 150 -11.43 8.86 -5.99
CA PHE A 150 -11.67 8.55 -4.58
C PHE A 150 -11.67 7.05 -4.29
N TYR A 151 -12.04 6.22 -5.26
CA TYR A 151 -12.08 4.76 -5.10
C TYR A 151 -10.93 4.08 -5.84
N ARG A 152 -10.58 4.58 -7.02
CA ARG A 152 -9.53 4.00 -7.87
C ARG A 152 -8.15 4.06 -7.22
N PHE A 153 -7.81 5.18 -6.59
CA PHE A 153 -6.50 5.44 -5.99
C PHE A 153 -6.47 5.30 -4.46
N ARG A 154 -7.35 4.44 -3.92
CA ARG A 154 -7.26 3.94 -2.54
C ARG A 154 -6.00 3.11 -2.33
N GLY A 155 -5.64 2.83 -1.07
CA GLY A 155 -4.42 2.09 -0.74
C GLY A 155 -4.26 0.79 -1.55
N TYR A 156 -3.04 0.54 -2.03
CA TYR A 156 -2.70 -0.62 -2.83
C TYR A 156 -1.26 -1.08 -2.62
N GLY A 157 -1.05 -2.39 -2.73
CA GLY A 157 0.27 -2.99 -2.83
C GLY A 157 0.95 -3.14 -1.47
N PHE A 158 2.27 -3.22 -1.52
CA PHE A 158 3.13 -3.56 -0.39
C PHE A 158 3.32 -2.44 0.64
N ASN A 159 3.00 -1.20 0.27
CA ASN A 159 3.13 -0.02 1.13
C ASN A 159 1.83 0.80 1.22
N GLN A 160 0.68 0.24 0.78
CA GLN A 160 -0.57 0.98 0.62
C GLN A 160 -0.40 2.30 -0.15
N LEU A 161 0.17 2.23 -1.37
CA LEU A 161 0.27 3.37 -2.29
C LEU A 161 -1.13 3.98 -2.49
N THR A 162 -1.22 5.29 -2.23
CA THR A 162 -2.49 6.00 -2.10
C THR A 162 -2.39 7.35 -2.78
N TRP A 163 -3.51 7.86 -3.31
CA TRP A 163 -3.66 9.15 -4.00
C TRP A 163 -3.18 9.18 -5.46
N ARG A 164 -3.91 9.90 -6.33
CA ARG A 164 -3.62 10.02 -7.77
C ARG A 164 -2.16 10.38 -8.04
N ASN A 165 -1.64 11.43 -7.40
CA ASN A 165 -0.27 11.89 -7.62
C ASN A 165 0.79 10.82 -7.30
N ALA A 166 0.56 9.98 -6.28
CA ALA A 166 1.49 8.90 -5.96
C ALA A 166 1.41 7.77 -7.00
N TYR A 167 0.20 7.46 -7.48
CA TYR A 167 -0.01 6.51 -8.58
C TYR A 167 0.62 7.01 -9.89
N GLU A 168 0.46 8.28 -10.24
CA GLU A 168 1.09 8.89 -11.42
C GLU A 168 2.62 8.81 -11.33
N GLN A 169 3.16 8.96 -10.13
CA GLN A 169 4.60 8.92 -9.91
C GLN A 169 5.20 7.52 -9.86
N CYS A 170 4.46 6.53 -9.35
CA CYS A 170 5.02 5.23 -9.00
C CYS A 170 4.45 4.08 -9.84
N LEU A 171 3.20 4.20 -10.30
CA LEU A 171 2.51 3.15 -11.04
C LEU A 171 2.38 3.47 -12.53
N GLN A 172 2.00 4.70 -12.90
CA GLN A 172 1.84 5.10 -14.31
C GLN A 172 3.04 4.77 -15.20
N PRO A 173 4.31 4.95 -14.76
CA PRO A 173 5.47 4.58 -15.58
C PRO A 173 5.61 3.08 -15.86
N LEU A 174 4.90 2.23 -15.11
CA LEU A 174 4.91 0.77 -15.23
C LEU A 174 3.76 0.23 -16.09
N LEU A 175 2.85 1.11 -16.53
CA LEU A 175 1.68 0.73 -17.31
C LEU A 175 1.87 1.09 -18.79
N PRO A 176 1.39 0.26 -19.73
CA PRO A 176 1.55 0.49 -21.16
C PRO A 176 0.75 1.68 -21.72
N ARG A 177 -0.23 2.21 -20.97
CA ARG A 177 -1.08 3.33 -21.37
C ARG A 177 -1.52 4.16 -20.15
N PRO A 178 -2.09 5.37 -20.34
CA PRO A 178 -2.60 6.19 -19.25
C PRO A 178 -3.61 5.45 -18.35
N MET A 179 -3.48 5.59 -17.02
CA MET A 179 -4.33 4.94 -16.01
C MET A 179 -5.82 5.27 -16.20
N ASP A 180 -6.12 6.47 -16.72
CA ASP A 180 -7.49 6.94 -16.93
C ASP A 180 -8.22 6.21 -18.06
N GLU A 181 -7.49 5.58 -18.96
CA GLU A 181 -8.05 4.80 -20.07
C GLU A 181 -8.48 3.39 -19.65
N TYR A 182 -8.05 2.88 -18.49
CA TYR A 182 -8.44 1.55 -18.04
C TYR A 182 -9.89 1.50 -17.56
N SER A 183 -10.57 0.38 -17.83
CA SER A 183 -11.75 -0.01 -17.05
C SER A 183 -11.36 -0.28 -15.58
N VAL A 184 -12.34 -0.42 -14.70
CA VAL A 184 -12.06 -0.79 -13.29
C VAL A 184 -11.42 -2.19 -13.24
N GLU A 185 -11.98 -3.14 -13.98
CA GLU A 185 -11.54 -4.54 -14.03
C GLU A 185 -10.15 -4.67 -14.65
N GLU A 186 -9.90 -3.98 -15.76
CA GLU A 186 -8.58 -3.99 -16.40
C GLU A 186 -7.50 -3.40 -15.50
N PHE A 187 -7.82 -2.31 -14.78
CA PHE A 187 -6.90 -1.68 -13.85
C PHE A 187 -6.56 -2.61 -12.68
N GLU A 188 -7.58 -3.19 -12.03
CA GLU A 188 -7.40 -4.15 -10.93
C GLU A 188 -6.61 -5.39 -11.38
N ALA A 189 -6.85 -5.90 -12.59
CA ALA A 189 -6.08 -7.02 -13.15
C ALA A 189 -4.59 -6.68 -13.34
N HIS A 190 -4.27 -5.46 -13.80
CA HIS A 190 -2.88 -5.03 -13.98
C HIS A 190 -2.17 -4.87 -12.65
N ILE A 191 -2.78 -4.16 -11.70
CA ILE A 191 -2.12 -3.89 -10.43
C ILE A 191 -2.05 -5.15 -9.56
N ASN A 192 -2.93 -6.15 -9.69
CA ASN A 192 -2.75 -7.39 -8.92
C ASN A 192 -1.52 -8.23 -9.34
N ASN A 193 -0.76 -7.80 -10.36
CA ASN A 193 0.53 -8.38 -10.68
C ASN A 193 1.60 -8.02 -9.63
N VAL A 194 2.16 -9.03 -8.97
CA VAL A 194 3.19 -8.87 -7.93
C VAL A 194 4.44 -8.13 -8.40
N LYS A 195 4.82 -8.29 -9.67
CA LYS A 195 5.97 -7.57 -10.25
C LYS A 195 5.69 -6.07 -10.30
N ILE A 196 4.51 -5.67 -10.76
CA ILE A 196 4.10 -4.27 -10.81
C ILE A 196 4.04 -3.69 -9.40
N ALA A 197 3.46 -4.43 -8.45
CA ALA A 197 3.42 -4.04 -7.03
C ALA A 197 4.83 -3.79 -6.45
N ALA A 198 5.76 -4.71 -6.72
CA ALA A 198 7.14 -4.64 -6.25
C ALA A 198 7.88 -3.46 -6.88
N GLN A 199 7.72 -3.23 -8.18
CA GLN A 199 8.35 -2.10 -8.87
C GLN A 199 7.80 -0.75 -8.37
N ALA A 200 6.49 -0.65 -8.15
CA ALA A 200 5.88 0.57 -7.59
C ALA A 200 6.40 0.85 -6.17
N PHE A 201 6.53 -0.21 -5.35
CA PHE A 201 7.14 -0.14 -4.02
C PHE A 201 8.61 0.32 -4.09
N SER A 202 9.38 -0.20 -5.04
CA SER A 202 10.77 0.21 -5.26
C SER A 202 10.85 1.72 -5.54
N ILE A 203 10.06 2.21 -6.51
CA ILE A 203 10.05 3.63 -6.90
C ILE A 203 9.73 4.53 -5.70
N ILE A 204 8.67 4.24 -4.94
CA ILE A 204 8.32 5.07 -3.79
C ILE A 204 9.37 4.99 -2.67
N SER A 205 9.99 3.82 -2.47
CA SER A 205 11.05 3.67 -1.46
C SER A 205 12.30 4.49 -1.76
N THR A 206 12.64 4.71 -3.04
CA THR A 206 13.75 5.59 -3.43
C THR A 206 13.48 7.07 -3.18
N LYS A 207 12.20 7.45 -3.08
CA LYS A 207 11.78 8.84 -2.80
C LYS A 207 11.65 9.12 -1.30
N MET A 208 11.61 8.07 -0.48
CA MET A 208 11.71 8.21 0.97
C MET A 208 13.15 8.58 1.35
N PRO A 209 13.37 9.39 2.39
CA PRO A 209 14.70 9.68 2.90
C PRO A 209 15.30 8.46 3.63
N MET A 210 15.57 7.39 2.88
CA MET A 210 16.25 6.18 3.33
C MET A 210 17.61 6.44 4.00
N PRO A 211 18.40 7.48 3.64
CA PRO A 211 19.65 7.79 4.34
C PRO A 211 19.45 8.07 5.83
N LYS A 212 18.34 8.72 6.23
CA LYS A 212 18.04 8.97 7.64
C LYS A 212 17.63 7.68 8.36
N ILE A 213 16.78 6.86 7.73
CA ILE A 213 16.39 5.54 8.28
C ILE A 213 17.63 4.66 8.48
N ASN A 214 18.52 4.59 7.49
CA ASN A 214 19.76 3.83 7.59
C ASN A 214 20.71 4.40 8.65
N THR A 215 20.79 5.73 8.78
CA THR A 215 21.61 6.37 9.83
C THR A 215 21.04 6.09 11.22
N ASP A 216 19.73 6.19 11.40
CA ASP A 216 19.04 5.93 12.67
C ASP A 216 19.16 4.44 13.05
N LEU A 217 19.13 3.53 12.06
CA LEU A 217 19.38 2.10 12.25
C LEU A 217 20.82 1.79 12.66
N VAL A 218 21.81 2.38 11.98
CA VAL A 218 23.24 2.14 12.26
C VAL A 218 23.66 2.77 13.60
N SER A 219 23.08 3.92 13.96
CA SER A 219 23.45 4.66 15.18
C SER A 219 22.68 4.24 16.43
N GLY A 220 21.70 3.34 16.31
CA GLY A 220 20.81 2.97 17.41
C GLY A 220 19.98 4.14 17.96
N ASN A 221 19.84 5.23 17.20
CA ASN A 221 19.02 6.37 17.57
C ASN A 221 17.59 6.16 17.08
N PHE A 222 16.87 5.36 17.84
CA PHE A 222 15.50 4.97 17.54
C PHE A 222 14.52 6.09 17.91
N ARG A 223 13.78 6.61 16.94
CA ARG A 223 12.59 7.43 17.20
C ARG A 223 11.41 6.90 16.37
N PRO A 224 10.21 6.78 16.95
CA PRO A 224 9.01 6.54 16.16
C PRO A 224 8.87 7.67 15.13
N MET A 225 8.96 7.35 13.84
CA MET A 225 8.65 8.31 12.79
C MET A 225 7.27 7.99 12.20
N VAL A 226 6.36 8.95 12.35
CA VAL A 226 5.09 8.96 11.63
C VAL A 226 5.40 9.43 10.21
N CYS A 227 5.46 8.53 9.24
CA CYS A 227 5.36 8.92 7.83
C CYS A 227 3.88 9.14 7.48
N GLY A 228 3.58 10.33 6.96
CA GLY A 228 2.23 10.78 6.64
C GLY A 228 1.62 10.03 5.46
N SER A 229 1.04 8.87 5.76
CA SER A 229 -0.10 8.22 5.08
C SER A 229 -0.42 6.84 5.66
N GLY A 230 0.41 6.31 6.56
CA GLY A 230 0.22 4.98 7.15
C GLY A 230 1.56 4.40 7.58
N ILE A 231 1.78 4.42 8.90
CA ILE A 231 2.65 3.54 9.69
C ILE A 231 4.04 3.21 9.11
N GLY A 232 5.00 4.07 9.44
CA GLY A 232 6.45 3.76 9.46
C GLY A 232 6.91 3.23 10.82
N LEU A 233 6.25 2.20 11.35
CA LEU A 233 6.75 1.44 12.50
C LEU A 233 7.34 0.10 12.02
N TYR A 234 8.17 -0.51 12.85
CA TYR A 234 8.72 -1.87 12.74
C TYR A 234 10.12 -2.07 12.13
N VAL A 235 10.75 -1.11 11.46
CA VAL A 235 12.16 -1.32 11.05
C VAL A 235 13.07 -1.43 12.29
N THR A 236 12.70 -0.71 13.35
CA THR A 236 13.48 -0.53 14.57
C THR A 236 13.59 -1.76 15.46
N GLN A 237 12.62 -2.69 15.41
CA GLN A 237 12.58 -3.85 16.31
C GLN A 237 12.98 -5.17 15.62
N TYR A 238 12.91 -5.20 14.29
CA TYR A 238 13.37 -6.32 13.48
C TYR A 238 14.91 -6.44 13.49
N CYS A 239 15.64 -5.31 13.45
CA CYS A 239 17.10 -5.30 13.34
C CYS A 239 17.85 -5.61 14.65
N SER A 240 17.34 -5.17 15.82
CA SER A 240 18.06 -5.37 17.09
C SER A 240 18.13 -6.83 17.52
N VAL A 241 17.21 -7.67 17.05
CA VAL A 241 17.11 -9.08 17.43
C VAL A 241 17.68 -10.03 16.37
N MET A 242 17.72 -9.63 15.09
CA MET A 242 18.40 -10.42 14.05
C MET A 242 19.94 -10.34 14.15
N HIS A 243 20.48 -9.50 15.04
CA HIS A 243 21.90 -9.39 15.36
C HIS A 243 22.31 -10.14 16.64
N THR A 244 21.37 -10.77 17.35
CA THR A 244 21.62 -11.68 18.47
C THR A 244 21.46 -13.13 18.03
#